data_AF-A0A8H6PEA4-F1
#
_entry.id   AF-A0A8H6PEA4-F1
#
_cell.length_a   1.000
_cell.length_b   1.000
_cell.length_c   1.000
_cell.angle_alpha   90.00
_cell.angle_beta   90.00
_cell.angle_gamma   90.00
#
_symmetry.space_group_name_H-M   'P 1'
#
loop_
_entity.id
_entity.type
_entity.pdbx_description
1 polymer ?
#
loop_
_entity_poly.entity_id
_entity_poly.type
_entity_poly.pdbx_seq_one_letter_code
_entity_poly.pdbx_strand_id
1 'polypeptide(L)'
;MPQYTNDYSSSLSYLYADSQQVFASEPSASQTTISAPEQQASPVPPSLQFAETGRKKGWVLYTALTKDDFVNWWLETHFGQKKKLRWDGNRQSGVWKDFEQVAHHHTGLPKVMCQRCGNLIEHPNYSINGKANGTSSMRRHFTGDQCQKSTEKVIKQPGIKQAFQEAASSGL
;
A
#
# COMPACT_ATOMS: atom_id res chain seq x y z
N MET A 1 2.91 41.79 -65.24
CA MET A 1 1.73 42.67 -65.24
C MET A 1 0.53 41.86 -64.78
N PRO A 2 -0.21 42.19 -63.70
CA PRO A 2 0.09 43.13 -62.59
C PRO A 2 0.12 42.36 -61.23
N GLN A 3 1.14 42.57 -60.39
CA GLN A 3 1.09 43.34 -59.14
C GLN A 3 -0.23 44.05 -58.78
N TYR A 4 -0.79 43.73 -57.60
CA TYR A 4 -1.54 44.71 -56.83
C TYR A 4 -1.19 44.60 -55.36
N THR A 5 -0.79 45.75 -54.82
CA THR A 5 -0.33 46.02 -53.47
C THR A 5 -1.48 46.55 -52.61
N ASN A 6 -1.11 46.88 -51.36
CA ASN A 6 -1.74 47.80 -50.41
C ASN A 6 -2.67 47.14 -49.39
N ASP A 7 -2.26 47.09 -48.12
CA ASP A 7 -2.15 48.19 -47.14
C ASP A 7 -3.48 48.44 -46.42
N TYR A 8 -3.56 47.96 -45.18
CA TYR A 8 -4.26 48.70 -44.15
C TYR A 8 -3.50 48.57 -42.83
N SER A 9 -2.57 49.49 -42.67
CA SER A 9 -1.94 49.86 -41.40
C SER A 9 -2.95 50.52 -40.45
N SER A 10 -2.53 50.61 -39.19
CA SER A 10 -3.09 51.43 -38.09
C SER A 10 -4.20 50.80 -37.25
N SER A 11 -4.21 50.88 -35.93
CA SER A 11 -3.28 51.47 -34.96
C SER A 11 -3.82 51.06 -33.58
N LEU A 12 -3.01 50.48 -32.71
CA LEU A 12 -3.33 50.38 -31.28
C LEU A 12 -2.26 51.15 -30.49
N SER A 13 -2.45 52.47 -30.48
CA SER A 13 -1.73 53.40 -29.62
C SER A 13 -2.36 53.44 -28.23
N TYR A 14 -1.53 53.13 -27.24
CA TYR A 14 -1.37 53.78 -25.93
C TYR A 14 -2.59 54.42 -25.26
N LEU A 15 -2.95 53.92 -24.07
CA LEU A 15 -3.24 54.60 -22.79
C LEU A 15 -3.22 53.47 -21.72
N TYR A 16 -2.72 53.53 -20.49
CA TYR A 16 -2.32 54.60 -19.59
C TYR A 16 -1.48 53.94 -18.48
N ALA A 17 -0.42 54.59 -18.01
CA ALA A 17 0.34 54.15 -16.85
C ALA A 17 -0.18 54.79 -15.57
N ASP A 18 0.11 54.11 -14.45
CA ASP A 18 0.29 54.65 -13.11
C ASP A 18 -0.97 54.96 -12.29
N SER A 19 -1.23 54.16 -11.25
CA SER A 19 -1.03 54.64 -9.86
C SER A 19 -1.14 53.53 -8.80
N GLN A 20 -0.16 53.57 -7.89
CA GLN A 20 -0.25 53.29 -6.45
C GLN A 20 -0.16 51.84 -5.93
N GLN A 21 1.09 51.45 -5.63
CA GLN A 21 1.41 50.64 -4.46
C GLN A 21 0.90 51.34 -3.19
N VAL A 22 0.08 50.65 -2.41
CA VAL A 22 -0.17 50.97 -1.01
C VAL A 22 -0.03 49.68 -0.21
N PHE A 23 0.85 49.71 0.78
CA PHE A 23 1.08 48.65 1.75
C PHE A 23 -0.17 48.42 2.61
N ALA A 24 -0.57 47.16 2.83
CA ALA A 24 -1.10 46.70 4.13
C ALA A 24 -1.27 45.17 4.18
N SER A 25 -0.50 44.58 5.10
CA SER A 25 -0.84 43.50 6.04
C SER A 25 -1.28 42.12 5.53
N GLU A 26 -0.48 41.12 5.91
CA GLU A 26 -0.81 39.70 5.99
C GLU A 26 -2.25 39.43 6.44
N PRO A 27 -3.04 38.66 5.66
CA PRO A 27 -4.07 37.85 6.26
C PRO A 27 -3.39 36.64 6.91
N SER A 28 -3.33 36.71 8.24
CA SER A 28 -3.13 35.60 9.18
C SER A 28 -3.49 34.25 8.56
N ALA A 29 -2.49 33.39 8.42
CA ALA A 29 -2.65 32.01 7.99
C ALA A 29 -3.54 31.26 9.00
N SER A 30 -4.86 31.35 8.79
CA SER A 30 -5.81 30.40 9.35
C SER A 30 -5.66 29.11 8.56
N GLN A 31 -4.67 28.31 8.95
CA GLN A 31 -4.60 26.91 8.56
C GLN A 31 -5.80 26.19 9.19
N THR A 32 -6.94 26.28 8.53
CA THR A 32 -7.98 25.29 8.75
C THR A 32 -7.45 24.05 8.06
N THR A 33 -6.86 23.14 8.84
CA THR A 33 -6.55 21.80 8.38
C THR A 33 -7.86 21.15 7.99
N ILE A 34 -8.24 21.28 6.72
CA ILE A 34 -9.27 20.47 6.11
C ILE A 34 -8.69 19.06 6.15
N SER A 35 -9.03 18.34 7.22
CA SER A 35 -8.84 16.90 7.25
C SER A 35 -9.63 16.39 6.05
N ALA A 36 -8.90 15.91 5.04
CA ALA A 36 -9.49 15.12 3.98
C ALA A 36 -10.43 14.11 4.65
N PRO A 37 -11.63 13.83 4.09
CA PRO A 37 -12.46 12.79 4.65
C PRO A 37 -11.63 11.51 4.67
N GLU A 38 -11.17 11.12 5.85
CA GLU A 38 -10.71 9.77 6.10
C GLU A 38 -11.88 8.89 5.68
N GLN A 39 -11.74 8.24 4.53
CA GLN A 39 -12.66 7.20 4.11
C GLN A 39 -12.58 6.15 5.21
N GLN A 40 -13.52 6.23 6.13
CA GLN A 40 -13.60 5.43 7.34
C GLN A 40 -13.64 3.97 6.87
N ALA A 41 -12.52 3.27 6.99
CA ALA A 41 -12.42 1.90 6.56
C ALA A 41 -13.38 1.05 7.40
N SER A 42 -14.10 0.13 6.77
CA SER A 42 -14.96 -0.80 7.50
C SER A 42 -14.17 -1.49 8.61
N PRO A 43 -14.67 -1.50 9.85
CA PRO A 43 -13.99 -2.15 10.96
C PRO A 43 -13.77 -3.63 10.63
N VAL A 44 -12.57 -4.14 10.89
CA VAL A 44 -12.25 -5.56 10.68
C VAL A 44 -13.09 -6.40 11.63
N PRO A 45 -13.89 -7.37 11.14
CA PRO A 45 -14.68 -8.25 12.01
C PRO A 45 -13.79 -8.99 13.02
N PRO A 46 -14.28 -9.21 14.26
CA PRO A 46 -13.50 -9.88 15.31
C PRO A 46 -13.19 -11.35 15.01
N SER A 47 -13.91 -11.96 14.06
CA SER A 47 -13.63 -13.31 13.57
C SER A 47 -12.38 -13.37 12.68
N LEU A 48 -11.92 -12.24 12.14
CA LEU A 48 -10.76 -12.19 11.26
C LEU A 48 -9.47 -12.01 12.05
N GLN A 49 -8.50 -12.87 11.73
CA GLN A 49 -7.18 -12.83 12.33
C GLN A 49 -6.27 -11.87 11.56
N PHE A 50 -5.39 -11.19 12.27
CA PHE A 50 -4.28 -10.48 11.65
C PHE A 50 -3.12 -11.45 11.41
N ALA A 51 -2.39 -11.24 10.33
CA ALA A 51 -1.18 -11.99 10.04
C ALA A 51 -0.14 -11.79 11.18
N GLU A 52 0.17 -12.87 11.90
CA GLU A 52 1.04 -12.84 13.08
C GLU A 52 2.54 -12.77 12.73
N THR A 53 2.90 -13.13 11.49
CA THR A 53 4.29 -13.27 11.06
C THR A 53 4.82 -11.99 10.41
N GLY A 54 5.22 -11.04 11.26
CA GLY A 54 6.13 -9.97 10.90
C GLY A 54 5.75 -8.62 11.48
N ARG A 55 6.70 -7.68 11.50
CA ARG A 55 6.53 -6.28 11.98
C ARG A 55 5.46 -5.48 11.23
N LYS A 56 4.66 -6.11 10.36
CA LYS A 56 3.67 -5.51 9.49
C LYS A 56 2.30 -5.65 10.13
N LYS A 57 2.05 -4.79 11.11
CA LYS A 57 0.71 -4.56 11.67
C LYS A 57 -0.24 -4.17 10.52
N GLY A 58 -1.48 -4.64 10.57
CA GLY A 58 -2.53 -4.17 9.64
C GLY A 58 -2.77 -5.02 8.39
N TRP A 59 -2.39 -6.30 8.41
CA TRP A 59 -2.75 -7.27 7.36
C TRP A 59 -3.70 -8.31 7.93
N VAL A 60 -4.88 -8.42 7.33
CA VAL A 60 -5.93 -9.37 7.70
C VAL A 60 -5.71 -10.66 6.91
N LEU A 61 -5.79 -11.80 7.60
CA LEU A 61 -5.50 -13.12 7.07
C LEU A 61 -6.75 -13.75 6.44
N TYR A 62 -6.59 -14.23 5.22
CA TYR A 62 -7.59 -15.07 4.56
C TYR A 62 -7.35 -16.53 4.94
N THR A 63 -8.30 -17.13 5.67
CA THR A 63 -8.28 -18.56 6.02
C THR A 63 -9.49 -19.27 5.42
N ALA A 64 -9.41 -20.60 5.29
CA ALA A 64 -10.56 -21.39 4.83
C ALA A 64 -11.74 -21.35 5.80
N LEU A 65 -11.48 -21.17 7.10
CA LEU A 65 -12.50 -21.13 8.16
C LEU A 65 -13.25 -19.80 8.19
N THR A 66 -12.59 -18.71 7.80
CA THR A 66 -13.13 -17.34 7.86
C THR A 66 -13.31 -16.72 6.48
N LYS A 67 -13.32 -17.54 5.42
CA LYS A 67 -13.31 -17.05 4.04
C LYS A 67 -14.50 -16.15 3.71
N ASP A 68 -15.69 -16.48 4.20
CA ASP A 68 -16.93 -15.78 3.84
C ASP A 68 -16.96 -14.41 4.54
N ASP A 69 -16.70 -14.39 5.84
CA ASP A 69 -16.52 -13.14 6.61
C ASP A 69 -15.42 -12.26 6.01
N PHE A 70 -14.30 -12.86 5.62
CA PHE A 70 -13.19 -12.14 5.02
C PHE A 70 -13.60 -11.52 3.70
N VAL A 71 -14.24 -12.28 2.82
CA VAL A 71 -14.64 -11.78 1.49
C VAL A 71 -15.70 -10.71 1.64
N ASN A 72 -16.67 -10.88 2.53
CA ASN A 72 -17.70 -9.88 2.82
C ASN A 72 -17.08 -8.57 3.30
N TRP A 73 -16.22 -8.62 4.33
CA TRP A 73 -15.49 -7.45 4.80
C TRP A 73 -14.61 -6.85 3.71
N TRP A 74 -13.88 -7.68 2.96
CA TRP A 74 -12.97 -7.20 1.92
C TRP A 74 -13.71 -6.44 0.82
N LEU A 75 -14.90 -6.89 0.43
CA LEU A 75 -15.73 -6.22 -0.57
C LEU A 75 -16.18 -4.82 -0.13
N GLU A 76 -16.22 -4.53 1.16
CA GLU A 76 -16.52 -3.19 1.68
C GLU A 76 -15.32 -2.25 1.61
N THR A 77 -14.09 -2.77 1.49
CA THR A 77 -12.88 -1.94 1.39
C THR A 77 -12.78 -1.20 0.06
N HIS A 78 -12.02 -0.11 0.03
CA HIS A 78 -11.77 0.66 -1.19
C HIS A 78 -11.26 -0.20 -2.37
N PHE A 79 -10.40 -1.20 -2.10
CA PHE A 79 -9.94 -2.13 -3.14
C PHE A 79 -11.01 -3.14 -3.54
N GLY A 80 -11.72 -3.74 -2.59
CA GLY A 80 -12.74 -4.76 -2.88
C GLY A 80 -13.91 -4.23 -3.70
N GLN A 81 -14.33 -2.99 -3.43
CA GLN A 81 -15.38 -2.31 -4.22
C GLN A 81 -14.98 -2.10 -5.68
N LYS A 82 -13.68 -1.93 -5.97
CA LYS A 82 -13.17 -1.54 -7.29
C LYS A 82 -12.62 -2.70 -8.12
N LYS A 83 -12.25 -3.82 -7.48
CA LYS A 83 -11.51 -4.90 -8.12
C LYS A 83 -12.17 -6.24 -7.87
N LYS A 84 -12.21 -7.07 -8.91
CA LYS A 84 -12.57 -8.48 -8.79
C LYS A 84 -11.30 -9.28 -8.52
N LEU A 85 -11.21 -9.92 -7.36
CA LEU A 85 -10.14 -10.84 -7.02
C LEU A 85 -10.73 -12.21 -6.66
N ARG A 86 -10.19 -13.26 -7.27
CA ARG A 86 -10.54 -14.63 -6.89
C ARG A 86 -9.63 -15.10 -5.75
N TRP A 87 -10.12 -14.96 -4.52
CA TRP A 87 -9.46 -15.43 -3.30
C TRP A 87 -9.38 -16.96 -3.23
N ASP A 88 -10.44 -17.64 -3.67
CA ASP A 88 -10.53 -19.11 -3.78
C ASP A 88 -10.03 -19.64 -5.14
N GLY A 89 -8.91 -19.11 -5.62
CA GLY A 89 -8.27 -19.61 -6.85
C GLY A 89 -7.77 -21.04 -6.69
N ASN A 90 -7.75 -21.82 -7.78
CA ASN A 90 -7.20 -23.19 -7.75
C ASN A 90 -5.69 -23.13 -7.48
N ARG A 91 -5.27 -23.51 -6.26
CA ARG A 91 -3.88 -23.43 -5.76
C ARG A 91 -3.06 -24.66 -6.15
N GLN A 92 -3.04 -25.01 -7.44
CA GLN A 92 -2.40 -26.25 -7.92
C GLN A 92 -0.87 -26.25 -7.73
N SER A 93 -0.25 -25.08 -7.62
CA SER A 93 1.19 -24.97 -7.41
C SER A 93 1.55 -25.25 -5.95
N GLY A 94 2.47 -26.17 -5.70
CA GLY A 94 2.94 -26.52 -4.35
C GLY A 94 3.54 -25.34 -3.56
N VAL A 95 3.94 -24.25 -4.24
CA VAL A 95 4.46 -23.03 -3.60
C VAL A 95 3.46 -22.37 -2.66
N TRP A 96 2.15 -22.60 -2.82
CA TRP A 96 1.13 -22.03 -1.95
C TRP A 96 1.20 -22.53 -0.50
N LYS A 97 1.91 -23.63 -0.23
CA LYS A 97 2.10 -24.15 1.14
C LYS A 97 2.91 -23.21 2.02
N ASP A 98 3.79 -22.41 1.42
CA ASP A 98 4.70 -21.51 2.13
C ASP A 98 4.19 -20.07 2.21
N PHE A 99 2.96 -19.81 1.75
CA PHE A 99 2.40 -18.46 1.66
C PHE A 99 0.96 -18.40 2.14
N GLU A 100 0.62 -17.28 2.76
CA GLU A 100 -0.71 -16.95 3.23
C GLU A 100 -1.29 -15.80 2.42
N GLN A 101 -2.58 -15.85 2.10
CA GLN A 101 -3.27 -14.74 1.44
C GLN A 101 -3.67 -13.70 2.49
N VAL A 102 -3.42 -12.42 2.20
CA VAL A 102 -3.72 -11.33 3.12
C VAL A 102 -4.30 -10.12 2.39
N ALA A 103 -5.07 -9.32 3.10
CA ALA A 103 -5.49 -7.99 2.64
C ALA A 103 -5.09 -6.93 3.66
N HIS A 104 -4.72 -5.75 3.18
CA HIS A 104 -4.45 -4.62 4.08
C HIS A 104 -5.75 -4.17 4.75
N HIS A 105 -5.75 -3.95 6.07
CA HIS A 105 -6.98 -3.66 6.82
C HIS A 105 -7.73 -2.38 6.40
N HIS A 106 -7.03 -1.27 6.15
CA HIS A 106 -7.71 -0.04 5.70
C HIS A 106 -8.07 -0.07 4.21
N THR A 107 -7.09 -0.31 3.35
CA THR A 107 -7.28 -0.18 1.90
C THR A 107 -7.94 -1.40 1.27
N GLY A 108 -7.73 -2.60 1.84
CA GLY A 108 -8.07 -3.87 1.22
C GLY A 108 -7.07 -4.34 0.17
N LEU A 109 -5.87 -3.74 0.06
CA LEU A 109 -4.89 -4.14 -0.94
C LEU A 109 -4.54 -5.65 -0.78
N PRO A 110 -4.76 -6.51 -1.79
CA PRO A 110 -4.47 -7.94 -1.67
C PRO A 110 -2.98 -8.23 -1.88
N LYS A 111 -2.42 -9.06 -1.02
CA LYS A 111 -1.04 -9.57 -1.12
C LYS A 111 -0.98 -11.03 -0.68
N VAL A 112 0.19 -11.64 -0.85
CA VAL A 112 0.52 -12.90 -0.18
C VAL A 112 1.74 -12.70 0.71
N MET A 113 1.69 -13.29 1.90
CA MET A 113 2.73 -13.24 2.91
C MET A 113 3.51 -14.55 2.90
N CYS A 114 4.83 -14.47 2.80
CA CYS A 114 5.71 -15.63 2.95
C CYS A 114 5.77 -16.04 4.42
N GLN A 115 5.37 -17.27 4.75
CA GLN A 115 5.39 -17.77 6.12
C GLN A 115 6.81 -17.90 6.67
N ARG A 116 7.82 -18.13 5.79
CA ARG A 116 9.22 -18.25 6.21
C ARG A 116 9.83 -16.92 6.66
N CYS A 117 9.57 -15.82 5.96
CA CYS A 117 10.26 -14.55 6.19
C CYS A 117 9.35 -13.35 6.49
N GLY A 118 8.03 -13.53 6.50
CA GLY A 118 7.04 -12.46 6.74
C GLY A 118 6.98 -11.40 5.62
N ASN A 119 7.65 -11.63 4.49
CA ASN A 119 7.61 -10.66 3.39
C ASN A 119 6.29 -10.73 2.62
N LEU A 120 5.82 -9.57 2.21
CA LEU A 120 4.59 -9.41 1.44
C LEU A 120 4.96 -9.23 -0.02
N ILE A 121 4.45 -10.07 -0.87
CA ILE A 121 4.62 -10.00 -2.32
C ILE A 121 3.26 -9.82 -3.00
N GLU A 122 3.29 -9.43 -4.26
CA GLU A 122 2.07 -9.20 -5.04
C GLU A 122 1.23 -10.47 -5.14
N HIS A 123 -0.09 -10.29 -5.03
CA HIS A 123 -1.02 -11.41 -5.11
C HIS A 123 -1.02 -11.97 -6.56
N PRO A 124 -0.87 -13.29 -6.76
CA PRO A 124 -0.69 -13.87 -8.10
C PRO A 124 -1.92 -13.71 -9.00
N ASN A 125 -3.11 -13.68 -8.40
CA ASN A 125 -4.38 -13.42 -9.10
C ASN A 125 -4.71 -11.93 -9.20
N TYR A 126 -3.90 -11.04 -8.63
CA TYR A 126 -4.06 -9.61 -8.81
C TYR A 126 -3.55 -9.24 -10.20
N SER A 127 -4.47 -8.80 -11.05
CA SER A 127 -4.15 -8.39 -12.41
C SER A 127 -3.85 -6.90 -12.45
N ILE A 128 -2.66 -6.56 -12.92
CA ILE A 128 -2.30 -5.20 -13.33
C ILE A 128 -2.38 -5.20 -14.86
N ASN A 129 -3.19 -4.31 -15.43
CA ASN A 129 -3.35 -4.16 -16.88
C ASN A 129 -3.81 -5.44 -17.63
N GLY A 130 -4.68 -6.25 -17.02
CA GLY A 130 -5.29 -7.42 -17.66
C GLY A 130 -4.43 -8.70 -17.65
N LYS A 131 -3.20 -8.64 -17.11
CA LYS A 131 -2.33 -9.81 -16.95
C LYS A 131 -2.18 -10.19 -15.47
N ALA A 132 -2.42 -11.46 -15.14
CA ALA A 132 -2.12 -11.99 -13.82
C ALA A 132 -0.62 -12.35 -13.73
N ASN A 133 0.00 -12.07 -12.58
CA ASN A 133 1.43 -12.35 -12.38
C ASN A 133 1.72 -13.86 -12.25
N GLY A 134 0.73 -14.68 -11.89
CA GLY A 134 0.92 -16.09 -11.61
C GLY A 134 1.86 -16.32 -10.41
N THR A 135 2.24 -17.57 -10.14
CA THR A 135 3.02 -17.91 -8.94
C THR A 135 4.54 -17.74 -9.12
N SER A 136 5.01 -17.20 -10.25
CA SER A 136 6.44 -17.05 -10.55
C SER A 136 7.14 -16.13 -9.55
N SER A 137 6.50 -15.02 -9.17
CA SER A 137 7.01 -14.10 -8.15
C SER A 137 7.14 -14.76 -6.78
N MET A 138 6.17 -15.61 -6.42
CA MET A 138 6.22 -16.40 -5.18
C MET A 138 7.39 -17.37 -5.19
N ARG A 139 7.55 -18.12 -6.28
CA ARG A 139 8.65 -19.08 -6.43
C ARG A 139 10.01 -18.40 -6.38
N ARG A 140 10.19 -17.33 -7.16
CA ARG A 140 11.43 -16.55 -7.19
C ARG A 140 11.78 -15.97 -5.83
N HIS A 141 10.77 -15.48 -5.09
CA HIS A 141 10.97 -15.01 -3.73
C HIS A 141 11.45 -16.14 -2.82
N PHE A 142 10.76 -17.28 -2.83
CA PHE A 142 11.03 -18.41 -1.95
C PHE A 142 12.40 -19.05 -2.17
N THR A 143 12.85 -19.15 -3.42
CA THR A 143 14.18 -19.69 -3.76
C THR A 143 15.31 -18.68 -3.58
N GLY A 144 15.00 -17.39 -3.39
CA GLY A 144 16.02 -16.35 -3.27
C GLY A 144 16.74 -16.35 -1.91
N ASP A 145 18.03 -16.02 -1.94
CA ASP A 145 18.93 -16.04 -0.77
C ASP A 145 18.40 -15.23 0.41
N GLN A 146 17.74 -14.10 0.15
CA GLN A 146 17.16 -13.26 1.20
C GLN A 146 16.07 -14.01 1.99
N CYS A 147 15.19 -14.73 1.30
CA CYS A 147 14.15 -15.53 1.94
C CYS A 147 14.75 -16.75 2.65
N GLN A 148 15.75 -17.41 2.04
CA GLN A 148 16.41 -18.58 2.61
C GLN A 148 17.15 -18.24 3.92
N LYS A 149 17.84 -17.10 3.98
CA LYS A 149 18.58 -16.63 5.18
C LYS A 149 17.69 -16.02 6.28
N SER A 150 16.39 -15.90 6.04
CA SER A 150 15.46 -15.23 6.97
C SER A 150 15.21 -16.03 8.25
N THR A 151 15.31 -17.36 8.19
CA THR A 151 15.15 -18.25 9.34
C THR A 151 16.21 -17.98 10.42
N GLU A 152 17.41 -17.57 10.02
CA GLU A 152 18.50 -17.24 10.94
C GLU A 152 18.27 -15.92 11.68
N LYS A 153 17.56 -14.96 11.08
CA LYS A 153 17.33 -13.63 11.67
C LYS A 153 16.27 -13.63 12.77
N VAL A 154 15.29 -14.55 12.70
CA VAL A 154 14.28 -14.72 13.75
C VAL A 154 14.92 -15.32 15.01
N ILE A 155 15.91 -16.22 14.85
CA ILE A 155 16.65 -16.84 15.96
C ILE A 155 17.66 -15.87 16.59
N LYS A 156 18.23 -14.95 15.81
CA LYS A 156 19.25 -13.98 16.27
C LYS A 156 18.70 -12.67 16.84
N GLN A 157 17.38 -12.51 16.96
CA GLN A 157 16.80 -11.43 17.77
C GLN A 157 16.45 -12.05 19.13
N PRO A 158 17.38 -12.09 20.10
CA PRO A 158 17.00 -12.44 21.46
C PRO A 158 15.90 -11.47 21.87
N GLY A 159 14.73 -12.04 22.19
CA GLY A 159 13.61 -11.26 22.67
C GLY A 159 14.08 -10.40 23.84
N ILE A 160 13.58 -9.17 23.92
CA ILE A 160 13.98 -8.11 24.85
C ILE A 160 14.13 -8.62 26.32
N LYS A 161 13.50 -9.75 26.65
CA LYS A 161 13.64 -10.48 27.92
C LYS A 161 15.05 -11.01 28.23
N GLN A 162 15.87 -11.39 27.25
CA GLN A 162 17.24 -11.91 27.49
C GLN A 162 18.26 -10.79 27.79
N ALA A 163 18.05 -9.59 27.24
CA ALA A 163 18.96 -8.46 27.46
C ALA A 163 18.93 -7.93 28.91
N PHE A 164 17.85 -8.17 29.67
CA PHE A 164 17.77 -7.79 31.08
C PHE A 164 18.47 -8.78 32.02
N GLN A 165 18.69 -10.02 31.60
CA GLN A 165 19.31 -11.05 32.46
C GLN A 165 20.85 -11.01 32.42
N GLU A 166 21.47 -10.63 31.28
CA GLU A 166 22.93 -10.55 31.17
C GLU A 166 23.56 -9.35 31.91
N ALA A 167 22.79 -8.29 32.17
CA ALA A 167 23.26 -7.13 32.95
C ALA A 167 23.30 -7.39 34.46
N ALA A 168 22.64 -8.45 34.95
CA ALA A 168 22.57 -8.78 36.38
C ALA A 168 23.65 -9.78 36.82
N SER A 169 24.40 -10.38 35.90
CA SER A 169 25.39 -11.45 36.20
C SER A 169 26.85 -11.04 35.99
N SER A 170 27.13 -9.81 35.55
CA SER A 170 28.50 -9.33 35.29
C SER A 170 29.03 -8.38 36.37
N GLY A 171 28.42 -8.37 37.56
CA GLY A 171 28.83 -7.55 38.69
C GLY A 171 29.16 -8.39 39.92
N LEU A 172 30.25 -9.15 39.86
CA LEU A 172 30.99 -9.65 41.03
C LEU A 172 32.48 -9.71 40.68
#